data_AF-A0A1T1BNF0-F1
#
_entry.id   AF-A0A1T1BNF0-F1
#
_cell.length_a   1.000
_cell.length_b   1.000
_cell.length_c   1.000
_cell.angle_alpha   90.00
_cell.angle_beta   90.00
_cell.angle_gamma   90.00
#
_symmetry.space_group_name_H-M   'P 1'
#
loop_
_entity.id
_entity.type
_entity.pdbx_description
1 polymer ?
#
loop_
_entity_poly.entity_id
_entity_poly.type
_entity_poly.pdbx_seq_one_letter_code
_entity_poly.pdbx_strand_id
1 'polypeptide(L)'
;MLNLKENDTKTQLKLGLHYDGLYKSAVLANITQKNLLIKNDNSSLDLIIGDNFRYNFNYYVDNGYNISFGFKSSLNQFDRSISQTIQVGKEMDEELSLINVDFQDWNNQAYFQSVFVQKYLIGGGIEYKYLNIVPSVVTKNSPAVEDSNYLACSDI
;
A
#
# COMPACT_ATOMS: atom_id res chain seq x y z
N MET A 1 -42.13 -0.26 -11.40
CA MET A 1 -41.17 -1.16 -10.71
C MET A 1 -39.83 -1.02 -11.40
N LEU A 2 -38.77 -0.66 -10.68
CA LEU A 2 -37.41 -0.67 -11.22
C LEU A 2 -36.90 -2.12 -11.18
N ASN A 3 -36.76 -2.74 -12.36
CA ASN A 3 -36.12 -4.05 -12.50
C ASN A 3 -34.60 -3.85 -12.52
N LEU A 4 -33.97 -3.94 -11.35
CA LEU A 4 -32.52 -4.00 -11.23
C LEU A 4 -32.08 -5.42 -11.59
N LYS A 5 -31.50 -5.58 -12.79
CA LYS A 5 -30.85 -6.82 -13.20
C LYS A 5 -29.46 -6.87 -12.56
N GLU A 6 -29.36 -7.54 -11.41
CA GLU A 6 -28.07 -7.82 -10.76
C GLU A 6 -27.18 -8.60 -11.74
N ASN A 7 -25.90 -8.25 -11.82
CA ASN A 7 -24.96 -9.00 -12.65
C ASN A 7 -24.56 -10.27 -11.90
N ASP A 8 -24.74 -11.44 -12.50
CA ASP A 8 -24.46 -12.73 -11.85
C ASP A 8 -22.97 -12.89 -11.50
N THR A 9 -22.08 -12.20 -12.23
CA THR A 9 -20.64 -12.23 -11.95
C THR A 9 -20.25 -11.24 -10.86
N LYS A 10 -20.10 -11.75 -9.63
CA LYS A 10 -19.72 -10.96 -8.43
C LYS A 10 -18.22 -10.87 -8.19
N THR A 11 -17.46 -11.81 -8.75
CA THR A 11 -15.99 -11.91 -8.59
C THR A 11 -15.31 -11.63 -9.92
N GLN A 12 -14.26 -10.82 -9.90
CA GLN A 12 -13.39 -10.55 -11.03
C GLN A 12 -11.95 -10.80 -10.61
N LEU A 13 -11.23 -11.59 -11.39
CA LEU A 13 -9.80 -11.82 -11.25
C LEU A 13 -9.10 -11.29 -12.49
N LYS A 14 -8.11 -10.41 -12.29
CA LYS A 14 -7.22 -9.91 -13.34
C LYS A 14 -5.80 -10.31 -12.97
N LEU A 15 -5.13 -10.97 -13.89
CA LEU A 15 -3.73 -11.35 -13.75
C LEU A 15 -2.91 -10.58 -14.77
N GLY A 16 -1.73 -10.13 -14.36
CA GLY A 16 -0.79 -9.42 -15.21
C GLY A 16 0.64 -9.84 -14.88
N LEU A 17 1.52 -9.65 -15.84
CA LEU A 17 2.96 -9.77 -15.65
C LEU A 17 3.58 -8.42 -15.94
N HIS A 18 4.53 -8.02 -15.11
CA HIS A 18 5.28 -6.79 -15.26
C HIS A 18 6.77 -7.14 -15.36
N TYR A 19 7.48 -6.47 -16.27
CA TYR A 19 8.93 -6.57 -16.41
C TYR A 19 9.46 -5.19 -16.76
N ASP A 20 10.31 -4.64 -15.89
CA ASP A 20 11.05 -3.40 -16.13
C ASP A 20 12.47 -3.54 -15.55
N GLY A 21 13.43 -2.81 -16.10
CA GLY A 21 14.84 -2.82 -15.67
C GLY A 21 15.06 -2.28 -14.25
N LEU A 22 14.12 -1.49 -13.72
CA LEU A 22 14.19 -0.94 -12.36
C LEU A 22 13.53 -1.85 -11.31
N TYR A 23 12.38 -2.46 -11.63
CA TYR A 23 11.58 -3.25 -10.68
C TYR A 23 11.71 -4.77 -10.86
N LYS A 24 12.43 -5.20 -11.90
CA LYS A 24 12.59 -6.62 -12.30
C LYS A 24 11.23 -7.29 -12.57
N SER A 25 11.20 -8.61 -12.69
CA SER A 25 9.97 -9.36 -12.99
C SER A 25 9.03 -9.36 -11.79
N ALA A 26 7.76 -9.02 -12.02
CA ALA A 26 6.71 -9.12 -11.01
C ALA A 26 5.42 -9.69 -11.60
N VAL A 27 4.70 -10.44 -10.78
CA VAL A 27 3.36 -10.94 -11.05
C VAL A 27 2.36 -10.02 -10.36
N LEU A 28 1.35 -9.59 -11.10
CA LEU A 28 0.25 -8.76 -10.63
C LEU A 28 -1.02 -9.61 -10.56
N ALA A 29 -1.69 -9.59 -9.43
CA ALA A 29 -3.01 -10.19 -9.27
C ALA A 29 -3.96 -9.18 -8.63
N ASN A 30 -5.01 -8.79 -9.35
CA ASN A 30 -6.10 -7.94 -8.86
C ASN A 30 -7.35 -8.82 -8.73
N ILE A 31 -7.88 -8.90 -7.52
CA ILE A 31 -9.13 -9.60 -7.22
C ILE A 31 -10.13 -8.53 -6.81
N THR A 32 -11.31 -8.52 -7.39
CA THR A 32 -12.40 -7.64 -6.99
C THR A 32 -13.66 -8.46 -6.76
N GLN A 33 -14.29 -8.29 -5.61
CA GLN A 33 -15.47 -8.99 -5.16
C GLN A 33 -16.54 -7.98 -4.77
N LYS A 34 -17.71 -8.07 -5.40
CA LYS A 34 -18.90 -7.35 -4.97
C LYS A 34 -19.72 -8.22 -4.01
N ASN A 35 -20.38 -7.59 -3.05
CA ASN A 35 -21.25 -8.24 -2.08
C ASN A 35 -20.54 -9.38 -1.30
N LEU A 36 -19.32 -9.15 -0.82
CA LEU A 36 -18.50 -10.11 -0.07
C LEU A 36 -19.06 -10.37 1.33
N LEU A 37 -19.27 -9.31 2.12
CA LEU A 37 -19.74 -9.38 3.51
C LEU A 37 -21.20 -8.91 3.61
N ILE A 38 -21.54 -7.81 2.94
CA ILE A 38 -22.88 -7.21 2.93
C ILE A 38 -23.29 -6.78 1.53
N LYS A 39 -24.60 -6.58 1.30
CA LYS A 39 -25.09 -6.05 0.03
C LYS A 39 -24.56 -4.62 -0.18
N ASN A 40 -24.21 -4.31 -1.43
CA ASN A 40 -23.63 -3.03 -1.87
C ASN A 40 -22.21 -2.76 -1.35
N ASP A 41 -21.50 -3.80 -0.90
CA ASP A 41 -20.06 -3.70 -0.69
C ASP A 41 -19.26 -4.01 -1.97
N ASN A 42 -18.04 -3.50 -1.99
CA ASN A 42 -17.03 -3.79 -2.99
C ASN A 42 -15.68 -3.95 -2.30
N SER A 43 -15.08 -5.13 -2.45
CA SER A 43 -13.78 -5.48 -1.92
C SER A 43 -12.81 -5.67 -3.06
N SER A 44 -11.61 -5.10 -2.98
CA SER A 44 -10.54 -5.31 -3.95
C SER A 44 -9.24 -5.62 -3.25
N LEU A 45 -8.50 -6.59 -3.76
CA LEU A 45 -7.17 -6.94 -3.32
C LEU A 45 -6.23 -6.95 -4.52
N ASP A 46 -5.25 -6.05 -4.50
CA ASP A 46 -4.14 -6.01 -5.43
C ASP A 46 -2.91 -6.62 -4.78
N LEU A 47 -2.32 -7.63 -5.42
CA LEU A 47 -1.09 -8.30 -5.02
C LEU A 47 -0.05 -8.11 -6.10
N ILE A 48 1.14 -7.68 -5.70
CA ILE A 48 2.31 -7.55 -6.57
C ILE A 48 3.42 -8.39 -5.94
N ILE A 49 3.80 -9.46 -6.62
CA ILE A 49 4.77 -10.44 -6.14
C ILE A 49 5.95 -10.48 -7.10
N GLY A 50 7.13 -10.11 -6.62
CA GLY A 50 8.39 -10.11 -7.36
C GLY A 50 9.53 -9.95 -6.37
N ASP A 51 10.57 -9.22 -6.74
CA ASP A 51 11.67 -8.87 -5.83
C ASP A 51 11.22 -8.10 -4.59
N ASN A 52 10.14 -7.33 -4.72
CA ASN A 52 9.59 -6.50 -3.66
C ASN A 52 8.10 -6.82 -3.50
N PHE A 53 7.69 -7.29 -2.33
CA PHE A 53 6.29 -7.63 -2.05
C PHE A 53 5.46 -6.38 -1.78
N ARG A 54 4.30 -6.27 -2.45
CA ARG A 54 3.33 -5.20 -2.19
C ARG A 54 1.90 -5.73 -2.23
N TYR A 55 1.06 -5.21 -1.36
CA TYR A 55 -0.37 -5.39 -1.48
C TYR A 55 -1.15 -4.09 -1.23
N ASN A 56 -2.32 -4.00 -1.85
CA ASN A 56 -3.32 -3.00 -1.53
C ASN A 56 -4.69 -3.68 -1.40
N PHE A 57 -5.23 -3.65 -0.20
CA PHE A 57 -6.58 -4.08 0.12
C PHE A 57 -7.46 -2.85 0.28
N ASN A 58 -8.61 -2.84 -0.41
CA ASN A 58 -9.64 -1.83 -0.23
C ASN A 58 -10.98 -2.52 -0.06
N TYR A 59 -11.70 -2.15 0.98
CA TYR A 59 -13.07 -2.55 1.24
C TYR A 59 -13.92 -1.29 1.34
N TYR A 60 -15.03 -1.23 0.61
CA TYR A 60 -15.90 -0.07 0.60
C TYR A 60 -17.35 -0.48 0.52
N VAL A 61 -18.19 0.16 1.31
CA VAL A 61 -19.65 -0.04 1.33
C VAL A 61 -20.29 1.23 0.83
N ASP A 62 -21.03 1.12 -0.28
CA ASP A 62 -21.75 2.25 -0.84
C ASP A 62 -23.22 2.23 -0.44
N ASN A 63 -23.63 3.20 0.39
CA ASN A 63 -25.02 3.38 0.79
C ASN A 63 -25.67 4.64 0.16
N GLY A 64 -25.06 5.22 -0.88
CA GLY A 64 -25.60 6.37 -1.61
C GLY A 64 -25.66 7.65 -0.77
N TYR A 65 -26.87 8.14 -0.49
CA TYR A 65 -27.08 9.33 0.36
C TYR A 65 -26.88 9.07 1.86
N ASN A 66 -26.79 7.80 2.26
CA ASN A 66 -26.51 7.43 3.64
C ASN A 66 -25.00 7.35 3.87
N ILE A 67 -24.61 7.16 5.12
CA ILE A 67 -23.19 6.98 5.49
C ILE A 67 -22.64 5.73 4.79
N SER A 68 -21.62 5.96 3.98
CA SER A 68 -20.74 4.96 3.40
C SER A 68 -19.51 4.84 4.28
N PHE A 69 -18.92 3.65 4.32
CA PHE A 69 -17.70 3.42 5.10
C PHE A 69 -16.74 2.55 4.31
N GLY A 70 -15.47 2.66 4.64
CA GLY A 70 -14.43 1.91 3.98
C GLY A 70 -13.25 1.63 4.88
N PHE A 71 -12.49 0.65 4.46
CA PHE A 71 -11.24 0.25 5.08
C PHE A 71 -10.21 0.02 3.99
N LYS A 72 -9.03 0.61 4.15
CA LYS A 72 -7.89 0.41 3.27
C LYS A 72 -6.73 -0.13 4.09
N SER A 73 -6.02 -1.08 3.52
CA SER A 73 -4.77 -1.55 4.09
C SER A 73 -3.77 -1.72 2.95
N SER A 74 -2.59 -1.16 3.09
CA SER A 74 -1.54 -1.28 2.10
C SER A 74 -0.21 -1.58 2.76
N LEU A 75 0.56 -2.45 2.13
CA LEU A 75 1.94 -2.73 2.51
C LEU A 75 2.83 -2.54 1.30
N ASN A 76 3.89 -1.77 1.48
CA ASN A 76 4.95 -1.61 0.51
C ASN A 76 6.28 -1.92 1.18
N GLN A 77 6.91 -3.02 0.75
CA GLN A 77 8.28 -3.33 1.10
C GLN A 77 9.13 -3.07 -0.14
N PHE A 78 10.27 -2.39 0.02
CA PHE A 78 11.29 -2.38 -1.02
C PHE A 78 12.69 -2.31 -0.44
N ASP A 79 13.60 -3.08 -1.04
CA ASP A 79 15.02 -3.05 -0.72
C ASP A 79 15.70 -2.10 -1.70
N ARG A 80 16.27 -1.00 -1.21
CA ARG A 80 17.03 -0.06 -2.05
C ARG A 80 18.50 -0.17 -1.71
N SER A 81 19.25 -0.90 -2.52
CA SER A 81 20.72 -0.82 -2.54
C SER A 81 21.15 0.53 -3.12
N ILE A 82 21.56 1.46 -2.26
CA ILE A 82 22.18 2.70 -2.70
C ILE A 82 23.69 2.46 -2.74
N SER A 83 24.23 2.11 -3.92
CA SER A 83 25.67 2.14 -4.15
C SER A 83 26.13 3.59 -4.24
N GLN A 84 26.23 4.27 -3.09
CA GLN A 84 26.93 5.55 -3.01
C GLN A 84 28.43 5.26 -2.94
N THR A 85 29.12 5.35 -4.08
CA THR A 85 30.58 5.48 -4.08
C THR A 85 30.90 6.85 -3.47
N ILE A 86 31.05 6.92 -2.15
CA ILE A 86 31.61 8.09 -1.49
C ILE A 86 33.10 8.09 -1.83
N GLN A 87 33.50 8.85 -2.86
CA GLN A 87 34.92 9.16 -3.05
C GLN A 87 35.33 10.17 -1.98
N VAL A 88 35.71 9.67 -0.81
CA VAL A 88 36.45 10.47 0.17
C VAL A 88 37.78 10.81 -0.49
N GLY A 89 38.13 12.10 -0.48
CA GLY A 89 39.31 12.63 -1.13
C GLY A 89 40.58 11.89 -0.74
N LYS A 90 41.52 11.86 -1.70
CA LYS A 90 42.88 11.30 -1.60
C LYS A 90 43.43 11.30 -0.16
N GLU A 91 43.91 10.12 0.23
CA GLU A 91 44.58 9.77 1.49
C GLU A 91 43.67 9.22 2.59
N MET A 92 43.08 8.05 2.34
CA MET A 92 42.90 6.99 3.33
C MET A 92 42.52 5.70 2.61
N ASP A 93 43.27 4.62 2.85
CA ASP A 93 42.83 3.25 2.61
C ASP A 93 41.61 3.01 3.52
N GLU A 94 40.38 2.97 3.00
CA GLU A 94 39.24 2.42 3.75
C GLU A 94 38.05 2.05 2.84
N GLU A 95 37.37 0.98 3.25
CA GLU A 95 36.49 0.10 2.49
C GLU A 95 35.30 0.75 1.77
N LEU A 96 34.99 0.21 0.58
CA LEU A 96 33.73 0.41 -0.14
C LEU A 96 32.54 0.01 0.73
N SER A 97 31.93 0.99 1.40
CA SER A 97 30.75 0.79 2.24
C SER A 97 29.49 0.79 1.37
N LEU A 98 28.97 -0.39 1.02
CA LEU A 98 27.63 -0.52 0.44
C LEU A 98 26.59 -0.27 1.54
N ILE A 99 25.72 0.72 1.33
CA ILE A 99 24.59 1.02 2.21
C ILE A 99 23.35 0.44 1.53
N ASN A 100 22.89 -0.71 2.00
CA ASN A 100 21.58 -1.25 1.66
C ASN A 100 20.56 -0.62 2.62
N VAL A 101 19.44 -0.10 2.12
CA VAL A 101 18.37 0.43 2.97
C VAL A 101 17.12 -0.40 2.72
N ASP A 102 16.68 -1.11 3.75
CA ASP A 102 15.44 -1.88 3.74
C ASP A 102 14.31 -0.96 4.18
N PHE A 103 13.27 -0.80 3.36
CA PHE A 103 12.15 0.09 3.61
C PHE A 103 10.85 -0.72 3.70
N GLN A 104 10.11 -0.54 4.79
CA GLN A 104 8.79 -1.12 5.00
C GLN A 104 7.79 -0.04 5.44
N ASP A 105 6.73 0.13 4.65
CA ASP A 105 5.61 1.02 4.95
C ASP A 105 4.32 0.20 4.98
N TRP A 106 3.69 0.14 6.15
CA TRP A 106 2.39 -0.49 6.36
C TRP A 106 1.37 0.57 6.80
N ASN A 107 0.33 0.78 5.99
CA ASN A 107 -0.71 1.75 6.24
C ASN A 107 -2.08 1.07 6.39
N ASN A 108 -2.85 1.48 7.39
CA ASN A 108 -4.22 1.03 7.62
C ASN A 108 -5.10 2.25 7.86
N GLN A 109 -6.15 2.39 7.07
CA GLN A 109 -7.07 3.52 7.15
C GLN A 109 -8.49 3.01 7.25
N ALA A 110 -9.22 3.45 8.27
CA ALA A 110 -10.66 3.23 8.39
C ALA A 110 -11.37 4.58 8.28
N TYR A 111 -12.40 4.66 7.46
CA TYR A 111 -13.08 5.92 7.20
C TYR A 111 -14.57 5.77 6.97
N PHE A 112 -15.28 6.87 7.16
CA PHE A 112 -16.68 7.02 6.81
C PHE A 112 -16.86 8.31 6.00
N GLN A 113 -17.82 8.30 5.09
CA GLN A 113 -18.16 9.45 4.26
C GLN A 113 -19.65 9.46 3.95
N SER A 114 -20.20 10.63 3.68
CA SER A 114 -21.59 10.81 3.25
C SER A 114 -21.66 11.81 2.10
N VAL A 115 -22.57 11.59 1.16
CA VAL A 115 -22.81 12.51 0.04
C VAL A 115 -23.67 13.68 0.53
N PHE A 116 -23.05 14.85 0.67
CA PHE A 116 -23.72 16.12 0.97
C PHE A 116 -24.06 16.86 -0.34
N VAL A 117 -25.33 17.23 -0.54
CA VAL A 117 -25.80 18.00 -1.72
C VAL A 117 -25.34 17.43 -3.07
N GLN A 118 -25.62 16.13 -3.31
CA GLN A 118 -25.41 15.36 -4.56
C GLN A 118 -24.00 15.34 -5.19
N LYS A 119 -23.10 16.25 -4.81
CA LYS A 119 -21.81 16.49 -5.46
C LYS A 119 -20.66 16.66 -4.47
N TYR A 120 -20.95 16.87 -3.19
CA TYR A 120 -19.91 16.97 -2.15
C TYR A 120 -19.89 15.69 -1.34
N LEU A 121 -18.70 15.18 -1.06
CA LEU A 121 -18.48 14.13 -0.07
C LEU A 121 -17.95 14.82 1.18
N ILE A 122 -18.49 14.45 2.32
CA ILE A 122 -17.94 14.85 3.63
C ILE A 122 -17.70 13.58 4.43
N GLY A 123 -16.50 13.47 4.99
CA GLY A 123 -16.12 12.29 5.73
C GLY A 123 -15.02 12.55 6.73
N GLY A 124 -14.76 11.53 7.52
CA GLY A 124 -13.66 11.49 8.46
C GLY A 124 -13.11 10.09 8.54
N GLY A 125 -11.84 9.99 8.91
CA GLY A 125 -11.16 8.71 9.04
C GLY A 125 -10.05 8.74 10.06
N ILE A 126 -9.65 7.54 10.46
CA ILE A 126 -8.44 7.30 11.24
C ILE A 126 -7.45 6.57 10.35
N GLU A 127 -6.20 6.98 10.45
CA GLU A 127 -5.09 6.37 9.74
C GLU A 127 -4.02 5.95 10.75
N TYR A 128 -3.56 4.71 10.58
CA TYR A 128 -2.44 4.15 11.30
C TYR A 128 -1.37 3.74 10.31
N LYS A 129 -0.19 4.34 10.44
CA LYS A 129 0.95 4.12 9.57
C LYS A 129 2.15 3.64 10.37
N TYR A 130 2.73 2.53 9.95
CA TYR A 130 3.97 1.98 10.47
C TYR A 130 5.06 2.09 9.42
N LEU A 131 6.16 2.76 9.77
CA LEU A 131 7.30 2.99 8.89
C LEU A 131 8.56 2.43 9.56
N ASN A 132 9.28 1.56 8.84
CA ASN A 132 10.52 0.99 9.29
C ASN A 132 11.59 1.14 8.20
N ILE A 133 12.74 1.71 8.58
CA ILE A 133 13.88 1.95 7.69
C ILE A 133 15.14 1.41 8.37
N VAL A 134 15.69 0.34 7.80
CA VAL A 134 16.91 -0.32 8.29
C VAL A 134 18.04 -0.11 7.30
N PRO A 135 19.03 0.74 7.61
CA PRO A 135 20.26 0.78 6.84
C PRO A 135 21.17 -0.38 7.25
N SER A 136 21.37 -1.30 6.33
CA SER A 136 22.39 -2.33 6.36
C SER A 136 23.70 -1.76 5.81
N VAL A 137 24.62 -1.40 6.70
CA VAL A 137 26.04 -1.21 6.37
C VAL A 137 26.73 -2.58 6.49
N VAL A 138 27.58 -2.96 5.53
CA VAL A 138 28.42 -4.17 5.66
C VAL A 138 29.55 -3.91 6.67
N THR A 139 29.18 -3.72 7.93
CA THR A 139 30.05 -3.87 9.12
C THR A 139 29.14 -4.44 10.21
N LYS A 140 29.52 -5.62 10.73
CA LYS A 140 28.81 -6.38 11.77
C LYS A 140 28.22 -5.44 12.83
N ASN A 141 26.89 -5.33 12.88
CA ASN A 141 26.06 -4.61 13.87
C ASN A 141 25.70 -3.15 13.50
N SER A 142 24.62 -2.96 12.73
CA SER A 142 23.92 -1.67 12.65
C SER A 142 22.49 -1.81 13.21
N PRO A 143 22.07 -0.99 14.19
CA PRO A 143 20.68 -0.92 14.64
C PRO A 143 19.80 -0.20 13.61
N ALA A 144 18.49 -0.48 13.61
CA ALA A 144 17.52 0.25 12.79
C ALA A 144 17.61 1.76 13.07
N VAL A 145 17.70 2.58 12.02
CA VAL A 145 17.86 4.03 12.14
C VAL A 145 16.51 4.72 12.33
N GLU A 146 15.43 4.13 11.82
CA GLU A 146 14.09 4.66 12.03
C GLU A 146 13.06 3.52 12.15
N ASP A 147 12.36 3.50 13.28
CA ASP A 147 11.25 2.60 13.57
C ASP A 147 10.15 3.43 14.22
N SER A 148 9.13 3.79 13.46
CA SER A 148 8.15 4.79 13.85
C SER A 148 6.71 4.35 13.59
N ASN A 149 5.84 4.70 14.54
CA ASN A 149 4.41 4.47 14.48
C ASN A 149 3.70 5.83 14.45
N TYR A 150 2.84 6.04 13.47
CA TYR A 150 2.06 7.26 13.33
C TYR A 150 0.57 6.95 13.42
N LEU A 151 -0.14 7.77 14.17
CA LEU A 151 -1.60 7.79 14.23
C LEU A 151 -2.06 9.18 13.81
N ALA A 152 -2.99 9.25 12.86
CA ALA A 152 -3.52 10.50 12.35
C ALA A 152 -5.02 10.43 12.15
N CYS A 153 -5.68 11.59 12.19
CA CYS A 153 -7.03 11.77 11.68
C CYS A 153 -6.95 12.32 10.26
N SER A 154 -7.77 11.78 9.35
CA SER A 154 -7.85 12.20 7.95
C SER A 154 -9.20 12.83 7.65
N ASP A 155 -9.20 13.97 6.97
CA ASP A 155 -10.40 14.57 6.37
C ASP A 155 -10.62 14.02 4.95
N ILE A 156 -11.87 13.71 4.58
CA ILE A 156 -12.24 13.10 3.28
C ILE A 156 -13.37 13.87 2.62
#